data_AF-A0A9X0D9K1-F1
#
_entry.id   AF-A0A9X0D9K1-F1
#
_cell.length_a   1.000
_cell.length_b   1.000
_cell.length_c   1.000
_cell.angle_alpha   90.00
_cell.angle_beta   90.00
_cell.angle_gamma   90.00
#
_symmetry.space_group_name_H-M   'P 1'
#
loop_
_entity.id
_entity.type
_entity.pdbx_description
1 polymer ?
#
loop_
_entity_poly.entity_id
_entity_poly.type
_entity_poly.pdbx_seq_one_letter_code
_entity_poly.pdbx_strand_id
1 'polypeptide(L)' 'MDGGVRLGTDVLKALALGARAVFVGRPVIWGLAYKGEQGVTKVLQMLREELKVAMALAGCASLKDITPSLVMRHAASHL' A
#
# COMPACT_ATOMS: atom_id res chain seq x y z
N MET A 1 -1.88 -4.34 9.78
CA MET A 1 -2.43 -2.96 9.82
C MET A 1 -3.62 -2.90 8.87
N ASP A 2 -4.65 -2.14 9.19
CA ASP A 2 -5.76 -1.84 8.30
C ASP A 2 -6.15 -0.36 8.43
N GLY A 3 -7.21 0.03 7.72
CA GLY A 3 -7.65 1.43 7.68
C GLY A 3 -6.90 2.26 6.64
N GLY A 4 -7.64 2.82 5.69
CA GLY A 4 -7.09 3.83 4.76
C GLY A 4 -6.16 3.35 3.64
N VAL A 5 -5.76 2.07 3.53
CA VAL A 5 -4.88 1.58 2.45
C VAL A 5 -5.54 1.69 1.07
N ARG A 6 -5.08 2.60 0.20
CA ARG A 6 -5.65 2.82 -1.15
C ARG A 6 -4.62 2.74 -2.27
N LEU A 7 -3.35 2.96 -1.95
CA LEU A 7 -2.25 2.98 -2.90
C LEU A 7 -1.14 2.01 -2.51
N GLY A 8 -0.31 1.62 -3.47
CA GLY A 8 0.90 0.84 -3.21
C GLY A 8 1.87 1.51 -2.22
N THR A 9 1.94 2.85 -2.20
CA THR A 9 2.78 3.60 -1.26
C THR A 9 2.23 3.57 0.18
N ASP A 10 0.92 3.39 0.38
CA ASP A 10 0.35 3.17 1.71
C ASP A 10 0.81 1.82 2.27
N VAL A 11 0.85 0.79 1.43
CA VAL A 11 1.39 -0.52 1.79
C VAL A 11 2.87 -0.41 2.15
N LEU A 12 3.68 0.25 1.31
CA LEU A 12 5.11 0.44 1.57
C LEU A 12 5.35 1.17 2.90
N LYS A 13 4.62 2.27 3.17
CA LYS A 13 4.71 3.00 4.45
C LYS A 13 4.33 2.13 5.64
N ALA A 14 3.25 1.35 5.53
CA ALA A 14 2.81 0.46 6.60
C ALA A 14 3.88 -0.59 6.93
N LEU A 15 4.48 -1.20 5.90
CA LEU A 15 5.56 -2.18 6.06
C LEU A 15 6.81 -1.52 6.66
N ALA A 16 7.22 -0.35 6.18
CA ALA A 16 8.35 0.41 6.72
C ALA A 16 8.15 0.80 8.19
N LEU A 17 6.89 1.00 8.62
CA LEU A 17 6.52 1.28 10.01
C LEU A 17 6.34 0.01 10.86
N GLY A 18 6.69 -1.17 10.34
CA GLY A 18 6.72 -2.43 11.09
C GLY A 18 5.51 -3.34 10.91
N ALA A 19 4.55 -3.00 10.04
CA ALA A 19 3.49 -3.94 9.70
C ALA A 19 4.06 -5.15 8.94
N ARG A 20 3.62 -6.37 9.28
CA ARG A 20 3.93 -7.57 8.48
C ARG A 20 3.08 -7.66 7.21
N ALA A 21 1.86 -7.15 7.28
CA ALA A 21 0.86 -7.18 6.22
C ALA A 21 -0.18 -6.07 6.41
N VAL A 22 -0.92 -5.77 5.34
CA VAL A 22 -2.05 -4.86 5.36
C VAL A 22 -3.34 -5.56 4.93
N PHE A 23 -4.48 -5.12 5.48
CA PHE A 23 -5.81 -5.55 5.03
C PHE A 23 -6.49 -4.43 4.24
N VAL A 24 -7.21 -4.80 3.18
CA VAL A 24 -7.88 -3.88 2.27
C VAL A 24 -9.38 -4.14 2.30
N GLY A 25 -10.14 -3.17 2.81
CA GLY A 25 -11.61 -3.26 2.91
C GLY A 25 -12.31 -2.57 1.74
N ARG A 26 -12.65 -1.28 1.91
CA ARG A 26 -13.44 -0.49 0.95
C ARG A 26 -13.08 -0.69 -0.53
N PRO A 27 -11.80 -0.64 -0.95
CA PRO A 27 -11.44 -0.87 -2.36
C PRO A 27 -11.90 -2.22 -2.91
N VAL A 28 -11.84 -3.29 -2.12
CA VAL A 28 -12.30 -4.62 -2.53
C VAL A 28 -13.81 -4.59 -2.78
N ILE A 29 -14.58 -3.98 -1.88
CA ILE A 29 -16.04 -3.85 -2.03
C ILE A 29 -16.39 -2.99 -3.26
N TRP A 30 -15.63 -1.93 -3.53
CA TRP A 30 -15.84 -1.11 -4.72
C TRP A 30 -15.54 -1.86 -6.01
N GLY A 31 -14.45 -2.65 -6.04
CA GLY A 31 -14.15 -3.54 -7.16
C GLY A 31 -15.27 -4.56 -7.38
N LEU A 32 -15.79 -5.15 -6.29
CA LEU A 32 -16.90 -6.09 -6.34
C LEU A 32 -18.16 -5.44 -6.95
N ALA A 33 -18.51 -4.23 -6.52
CA ALA A 33 -19.66 -3.50 -7.06
C ALA A 33 -19.46 -3.10 -8.54
N TYR A 34 -18.23 -2.80 -8.95
CA TYR A 34 -17.92 -2.39 -10.31
C TYR A 34 -18.01 -3.54 -11.32
N LYS A 35 -17.38 -4.68 -11.04
CA LYS A 35 -17.31 -5.80 -12.00
C LYS A 35 -17.20 -7.17 -11.33
N GLY A 36 -17.89 -7.35 -10.19
CA GLY A 36 -17.86 -8.60 -9.44
C GLY A 36 -16.43 -9.03 -9.09
N GLU A 37 -16.17 -10.33 -9.19
CA GLU A 37 -14.85 -10.92 -8.95
C GLU A 37 -13.74 -10.26 -9.79
N GLN A 38 -14.01 -9.97 -11.07
CA GLN A 38 -13.00 -9.36 -11.95
C GLN A 38 -12.58 -7.97 -11.46
N GLY A 39 -13.52 -7.21 -10.89
CA GLY A 39 -13.21 -5.92 -10.30
C GLY A 39 -12.40 -6.04 -9.01
N VAL A 40 -12.71 -7.02 -8.16
CA VAL A 40 -11.88 -7.35 -6.98
C VAL A 40 -10.45 -7.70 -7.40
N THR A 41 -10.30 -8.62 -8.36
CA THR A 41 -9.00 -9.04 -8.89
C THR A 41 -8.23 -7.86 -9.45
N LYS A 42 -8.90 -6.96 -10.19
CA LYS A 42 -8.27 -5.75 -10.73
C LYS A 42 -7.75 -4.83 -9.63
N VAL A 43 -8.52 -4.61 -8.56
CA VAL A 43 -8.10 -3.78 -7.42
C VAL A 43 -6.85 -4.37 -6.74
N LEU A 44 -6.85 -5.67 -6.46
CA LEU A 44 -5.71 -6.33 -5.83
C LEU A 44 -4.47 -6.31 -6.74
N GLN A 45 -4.65 -6.47 -8.05
CA GLN A 45 -3.57 -6.38 -9.03
C GLN A 45 -2.99 -4.96 -9.09
N MET A 46 -3.83 -3.92 -9.11
CA MET A 46 -3.37 -2.53 -9.12
C MET A 46 -2.54 -2.21 -7.87
N LEU A 47 -3.03 -2.56 -6.68
CA LEU A 47 -2.26 -2.37 -5.43
C LEU A 47 -0.91 -3.09 -5.45
N ARG A 48 -0.87 -4.31 -6.01
CA ARG A 48 0.37 -5.08 -6.13
C ARG A 48 1.35 -4.42 -7.10
N GLU A 49 0.90 -4.00 -8.28
CA GLU A 49 1.78 -3.35 -9.26
C GLU A 49 2.25 -1.98 -8.77
N GLU A 50 1.40 -1.20 -8.12
CA GLU A 50 1.79 0.06 -7.48
C GLU A 50 2.81 -0.14 -6.36
N LEU A 51 2.67 -1.19 -5.54
CA LEU A 51 3.66 -1.52 -4.52
C LEU A 51 5.01 -1.85 -5.17
N LYS A 52 5.03 -2.64 -6.25
CA LYS A 52 6.28 -2.93 -6.97
C LYS A 52 6.94 -1.66 -7.52
N VAL A 53 6.15 -0.76 -8.10
CA VAL A 53 6.65 0.54 -8.59
C VAL A 53 7.22 1.36 -7.43
N ALA A 54 6.50 1.44 -6.31
CA ALA A 54 6.97 2.16 -5.13
C ALA A 54 8.28 1.57 -4.57
N MET A 55 8.40 0.23 -4.51
CA MET A 55 9.62 -0.46 -4.10
C MET A 55 10.79 -0.19 -5.05
N ALA A 56 10.56 -0.26 -6.38
CA ALA A 56 11.59 0.02 -7.36
C ALA A 56 12.12 1.45 -7.25
N LEU A 57 11.23 2.44 -7.09
CA LEU A 57 11.59 3.85 -6.90
C LEU A 57 12.30 4.09 -5.56
N ALA A 58 11.98 3.31 -4.53
CA ALA A 58 12.61 3.37 -3.21
C ALA A 58 13.90 2.53 -3.12
N GLY A 59 14.36 1.91 -4.21
CA GLY A 59 15.57 1.08 -4.22
C GLY A 59 15.44 -0.26 -3.48
N CYS A 60 14.22 -0.77 -3.30
CA CYS A 60 13.93 -2.03 -2.63
C CYS A 60 13.73 -3.15 -3.65
N ALA A 61 14.60 -4.17 -3.66
CA ALA A 61 14.45 -5.35 -4.52
C ALA A 61 13.53 -6.41 -3.91
N SER A 62 13.35 -6.37 -2.59
CA SER A 62 12.56 -7.31 -1.80
C SER A 62 11.87 -6.61 -0.63
N LEU A 63 10.87 -7.27 -0.04
CA LEU A 63 10.19 -6.73 1.15
C LEU A 63 11.13 -6.57 2.36
N LYS A 64 12.25 -7.30 2.40
CA LYS A 64 13.24 -7.21 3.48
C LYS A 64 14.04 -5.91 3.43
N ASP A 65 14.09 -5.26 2.27
CA ASP A 65 14.79 -4.00 2.07
C ASP A 65 13.95 -2.80 2.56
N ILE A 66 12.66 -3.03 2.84
CA ILE A 66 11.75 -2.01 3.35
C ILE A 66 12.07 -1.76 4.82
N THR A 67 12.66 -0.60 5.10
CA THR A 67 13.08 -0.21 6.45
C THR A 67 12.48 1.14 6.84
N PRO A 68 12.48 1.50 8.15
CA PRO A 68 11.95 2.79 8.61
C PRO A 68 12.59 4.03 8.00
N SER A 69 13.80 3.94 7.42
CA SER A 69 14.48 5.07 6.77
C SER A 69 13.81 5.54 5.47
N LEU A 70 12.94 4.71 4.88
CA LEU A 70 12.19 5.03 3.66
C LEU A 70 11.02 5.99 3.89
N VAL A 71 10.68 6.27 5.15
CA VAL A 71 9.55 7.13 5.50
C VAL A 71 10.03 8.27 6.39
N MET A 72 9.47 9.45 6.14
CA MET A 72 9.64 10.61 7.02
C MET A 72 8.28 10.99 7.59
N ARG A 73 8.24 11.25 8.89
CA ARG A 73 7.07 11.87 9.51
C ARG A 73 7.07 13.34 9.13
N HIS A 74 6.00 13.78 8.52
CA HIS A 74 5.78 15.21 8.35
C HIS A 74 5.60 15.82 9.75
N ALA A 75 6.42 16.80 10.12
CA ALA A 75 6.14 17.60 11.30
C ALA A 75 4.82 18.32 11.05
N ALA A 76 3.83 18.16 11.93
CA ALA A 76 2.62 18.94 11.82
C ALA A 76 3.03 20.42 11.85
N SER A 77 2.72 21.17 10.80
CA SER A 77 2.85 22.62 10.82
C SER A 77 1.93 23.11 11.93
N HIS A 78 2.51 23.71 12.98
CA HIS A 78 1.76 24.50 13.94
C HIS A 78 1.21 25.72 13.20
N LEU A 79 0.00 25.59 12.64
CA LEU A 79 -0.86 26.69 12.23
C LEU A 79 -2.18 26.54 12.97
#